data_AF-A0AAX1ZWC2-F1
#
_entry.id   AF-A0AAX1ZWC2-F1
#
_cell.length_a   1.000
_cell.length_b   1.000
_cell.length_c   1.000
_cell.angle_alpha   90.00
_cell.angle_beta   90.00
_cell.angle_gamma   90.00
#
_symmetry.space_group_name_H-M   'P 1'
#
loop_
_entity.id
_entity.type
_entity.pdbx_description
1 polymer ?
#
loop_
_entity_poly.entity_id
_entity_poly.type
_entity_poly.pdbx_seq_one_letter_code
_entity_poly.pdbx_strand_id
1 'polypeptide(L)'
;MDKNTLISSFGKWVSPINIQKLSEQVKELKQDYYPKKLTTEAYIKFLLVAQLLEFKRLEEMSDALVDEDLQKALGFESISASQLSRKNNQINTLILANLFLDLVWKIKRYHYKNGKNMQLKIIDSSTLTLNLTNYKWAKFRKKKAVVK
;
A
#
# COMPACT_ATOMS: atom_id res chain seq x y z
N MET A 1 -12.53 21.41 4.97
CA MET A 1 -11.87 20.08 5.04
C MET A 1 -11.05 20.08 6.33
N ASP A 2 -11.47 19.30 7.32
CA ASP A 2 -10.87 19.31 8.67
C ASP A 2 -9.42 18.88 8.66
N LYS A 3 -8.57 19.63 9.37
CA LYS A 3 -7.11 19.44 9.48
C LYS A 3 -6.70 18.25 10.37
N ASN A 4 -7.64 17.54 11.00
CA ASN A 4 -7.36 16.56 12.05
C ASN A 4 -7.36 15.08 11.59
N THR A 5 -7.68 14.76 10.33
CA THR A 5 -7.77 13.36 9.87
C THR A 5 -6.42 12.69 9.61
N LEU A 6 -5.31 13.44 9.61
CA LEU A 6 -3.95 12.91 9.38
C LEU A 6 -3.27 12.32 10.64
N ILE A 7 -3.95 12.30 11.79
CA ILE A 7 -3.35 11.88 13.06
C ILE A 7 -3.29 10.34 13.18
N SER A 8 -4.20 9.60 12.53
CA SER A 8 -4.25 8.13 12.65
C SER A 8 -3.19 7.41 11.81
N SER A 9 -2.75 6.24 12.29
CA SER A 9 -1.82 5.37 11.54
C SER A 9 -2.39 4.97 10.18
N PHE A 10 -3.70 4.72 10.10
CA PHE A 10 -4.38 4.43 8.85
C PHE A 10 -4.36 5.63 7.90
N GLY A 11 -4.65 6.84 8.39
CA GLY A 11 -4.57 8.07 7.60
C GLY A 11 -3.18 8.30 6.99
N LYS A 12 -2.12 8.04 7.77
CA LYS A 12 -0.73 8.07 7.26
C LYS A 12 -0.49 7.01 6.20
N TRP A 13 -0.99 5.80 6.38
CA TRP A 13 -0.82 4.70 5.43
C TRP A 13 -1.51 4.97 4.08
N VAL A 14 -2.69 5.60 4.07
CA VAL A 14 -3.40 5.96 2.83
C VAL A 14 -2.96 7.31 2.23
N SER A 15 -2.16 8.09 2.94
CA SER A 15 -1.65 9.40 2.49
C SER A 15 -0.94 9.41 1.12
N PRO A 16 -0.31 8.31 0.63
CA PRO A 16 0.24 8.29 -0.72
C PRO A 16 -0.81 8.34 -1.84
N ILE A 17 -2.10 8.14 -1.55
CA ILE A 17 -3.18 8.23 -2.55
C ILE A 17 -3.43 9.70 -2.89
N ASN A 18 -3.50 10.03 -4.19
CA ASN A 18 -3.85 11.38 -4.61
C ASN A 18 -5.38 11.56 -4.57
N ILE A 19 -5.90 12.04 -3.44
CA ILE A 19 -7.34 12.23 -3.21
C ILE A 19 -7.95 13.23 -4.21
N GLN A 20 -7.21 14.28 -4.59
CA GLN A 20 -7.70 15.28 -5.56
C GLN A 20 -7.98 14.63 -6.91
N LYS A 21 -6.98 13.91 -7.45
CA LYS A 21 -7.11 13.18 -8.72
C LYS A 21 -8.20 12.10 -8.66
N LEU A 22 -8.31 11.40 -7.54
CA LEU A 22 -9.40 10.43 -7.31
C LEU A 22 -10.77 11.13 -7.39
N SER A 23 -10.92 12.28 -6.74
CA SER A 23 -12.18 13.03 -6.72
C SER A 23 -12.58 13.56 -8.10
N GLU A 24 -11.61 13.93 -8.94
CA GLU A 24 -11.84 14.33 -10.34
C GLU A 24 -12.37 13.16 -11.16
N GLN A 25 -11.71 12.00 -11.08
CA GLN A 25 -12.14 10.78 -11.80
C GLN A 25 -13.54 10.32 -11.38
N VAL A 26 -13.84 10.40 -10.08
CA VAL A 26 -15.17 10.06 -9.54
C VAL A 26 -16.25 10.98 -10.13
N LYS A 27 -15.96 12.28 -10.27
CA LYS A 27 -16.89 13.25 -10.88
C LYS A 27 -17.08 13.01 -12.37
N GLU A 28 -16.00 12.81 -13.12
CA GLU A 28 -16.04 12.54 -14.57
C GLU A 28 -16.87 11.29 -14.88
N LEU A 29 -16.69 10.22 -14.09
CA LEU A 29 -17.38 8.95 -14.26
C LEU A 29 -18.76 8.91 -13.56
N LYS A 30 -19.20 10.03 -12.97
CA LYS A 30 -20.49 10.19 -12.26
C LYS A 30 -20.75 9.09 -11.22
N GLN A 31 -19.69 8.57 -10.60
CA GLN A 31 -19.75 7.45 -9.65
C GLN A 31 -20.40 7.83 -8.32
N ASP A 32 -20.35 9.12 -8.01
CA ASP A 32 -20.91 9.73 -6.81
C ASP A 32 -21.98 10.78 -7.18
N TYR A 33 -22.81 10.53 -8.19
CA TYR A 33 -23.89 11.45 -8.57
C TYR A 33 -25.13 11.41 -7.64
N TYR A 34 -25.49 10.23 -7.10
CA TYR A 34 -26.59 10.05 -6.13
C TYR A 34 -26.21 9.51 -4.73
N PRO A 35 -24.94 9.51 -4.25
CA PRO A 35 -24.58 8.83 -3.02
C PRO A 35 -25.10 9.64 -1.83
N LYS A 36 -26.05 9.05 -1.11
CA LYS A 36 -26.54 9.66 0.14
C LYS A 36 -25.67 9.32 1.36
N LYS A 37 -24.89 8.23 1.32
CA LYS A 37 -24.17 7.73 2.50
C LYS A 37 -22.76 7.19 2.25
N LEU A 38 -22.52 6.51 1.13
CA LEU A 38 -21.24 5.86 0.83
C LEU A 38 -20.60 6.43 -0.44
N THR A 39 -19.60 7.29 -0.27
CA THR A 39 -18.81 7.85 -1.37
C THR A 39 -17.81 6.83 -1.91
N THR A 40 -17.31 7.04 -3.12
CA THR A 40 -16.30 6.17 -3.72
C THR A 40 -14.99 6.22 -2.94
N GLU A 41 -14.60 7.39 -2.44
CA GLU A 41 -13.42 7.54 -1.59
C GLU A 41 -13.54 6.73 -0.29
N ALA A 42 -14.65 6.89 0.42
CA ALA A 42 -14.96 6.13 1.64
C ALA A 42 -14.92 4.62 1.41
N TYR A 43 -15.55 4.18 0.31
CA TYR A 43 -15.58 2.77 -0.05
C TYR A 43 -14.20 2.21 -0.40
N ILE A 44 -13.36 2.96 -1.13
CA ILE A 44 -11.97 2.55 -1.40
C ILE A 44 -11.17 2.43 -0.09
N LYS A 45 -11.30 3.39 0.83
CA LYS A 45 -10.67 3.28 2.15
C LYS A 45 -11.15 2.03 2.88
N PHE A 46 -12.42 1.68 2.78
CA PHE A 46 -12.94 0.48 3.40
C PHE A 46 -12.40 -0.80 2.77
N LEU A 47 -12.25 -0.86 1.44
CA LEU A 47 -11.57 -1.96 0.75
C LEU A 47 -10.11 -2.11 1.22
N LEU A 48 -9.42 -1.00 1.49
CA LEU A 48 -8.05 -1.04 2.01
C LEU A 48 -8.01 -1.56 3.46
N VAL A 49 -9.00 -1.23 4.30
CA VAL A 49 -9.15 -1.85 5.63
C VAL A 49 -9.42 -3.35 5.50
N ALA A 50 -10.33 -3.74 4.62
CA ALA A 50 -10.64 -5.14 4.36
C ALA A 50 -9.40 -5.92 3.92
N GLN A 51 -8.57 -5.33 3.06
CA GLN A 51 -7.29 -5.91 2.66
C GLN A 51 -6.30 -6.01 3.84
N LEU A 52 -6.26 -5.00 4.71
CA LEU A 52 -5.35 -4.95 5.87
C LEU A 52 -5.74 -5.97 6.96
N LEU A 53 -7.03 -6.18 7.17
CA LEU A 53 -7.60 -7.13 8.13
C LEU A 53 -7.87 -8.51 7.51
N GLU A 54 -7.48 -8.71 6.25
CA GLU A 54 -7.62 -9.96 5.51
C GLU A 54 -9.06 -10.48 5.42
N PHE A 55 -10.04 -9.57 5.29
CA PHE A 55 -11.42 -9.97 5.02
C PHE A 55 -11.51 -10.66 3.66
N LYS A 56 -12.05 -11.88 3.67
CA LYS A 56 -12.21 -12.76 2.52
C LYS A 56 -13.60 -12.65 1.90
N ARG A 57 -14.59 -12.15 2.66
CA ARG A 57 -15.98 -12.08 2.22
C ARG A 57 -16.62 -10.72 2.49
N LEU A 58 -17.64 -10.41 1.69
CA LEU A 58 -18.49 -9.23 1.90
C LEU A 58 -19.22 -9.29 3.26
N GLU A 59 -19.51 -10.50 3.75
CA GLU A 59 -20.11 -10.74 5.07
C GLU A 59 -19.21 -10.20 6.20
N GLU A 60 -17.91 -10.50 6.16
CA GLU A 60 -16.95 -10.01 7.16
C GLU A 60 -16.80 -8.48 7.11
N MET A 61 -16.82 -7.90 5.90
CA MET A 61 -16.92 -6.44 5.76
C MET A 61 -18.22 -5.91 6.36
N SER A 62 -19.34 -6.60 6.15
CA SER A 62 -20.63 -6.20 6.70
C SER A 62 -20.65 -6.26 8.23
N ASP A 63 -20.05 -7.29 8.82
CA ASP A 63 -19.97 -7.45 10.27
C ASP A 63 -19.11 -6.34 10.90
N ALA A 64 -18.06 -5.90 10.20
CA ALA A 64 -17.25 -4.76 10.63
C ALA A 64 -18.02 -3.42 10.66
N LEU A 65 -19.16 -3.31 9.96
CA LEU A 65 -20.02 -2.11 10.00
C LEU A 65 -20.84 -1.97 11.29
N VAL A 66 -20.73 -2.91 12.24
CA VAL A 66 -21.27 -2.72 13.60
C VAL A 66 -20.48 -1.65 14.35
N ASP A 67 -19.20 -1.45 14.02
CA ASP A 67 -18.35 -0.43 14.62
C ASP A 67 -18.65 0.96 14.03
N GLU A 68 -19.25 1.85 14.82
CA GLU A 68 -19.54 3.22 14.42
C GLU A 68 -18.29 4.09 14.30
N ASP A 69 -17.25 3.82 15.09
CA ASP A 69 -16.00 4.58 15.08
C ASP A 69 -15.20 4.29 13.82
N LEU A 70 -15.22 3.02 13.36
CA LEU A 70 -14.68 2.64 12.06
C LEU A 70 -15.35 3.42 10.92
N GLN A 71 -16.68 3.53 10.94
CA GLN A 71 -17.44 4.23 9.91
C GLN A 71 -17.10 5.73 9.88
N LYS A 72 -17.07 6.37 11.07
CA LYS A 72 -16.66 7.78 11.20
C LYS A 72 -15.23 8.00 10.72
N ALA A 73 -14.31 7.09 11.05
CA ALA A 73 -12.91 7.19 10.63
C ALA A 73 -12.74 7.07 9.10
N LEU A 74 -13.59 6.27 8.44
CA LEU A 74 -13.60 6.11 6.98
C LEU A 74 -14.35 7.24 6.25
N GLY A 75 -15.13 8.05 6.97
CA GLY A 75 -15.80 9.24 6.46
C GLY A 75 -17.22 8.96 5.93
N PHE A 76 -17.92 7.98 6.49
CA PHE A 76 -19.32 7.72 6.17
C PHE A 76 -20.15 7.39 7.42
N GLU A 77 -21.47 7.58 7.33
CA GLU A 77 -22.43 7.25 8.38
C GLU A 77 -22.94 5.82 8.24
N SER A 78 -23.77 5.36 9.19
CA SER A 78 -24.43 4.05 9.19
C SER A 78 -24.96 3.64 7.81
N ILE A 79 -24.30 2.63 7.24
CA ILE A 79 -24.71 1.93 6.01
C ILE A 79 -25.11 0.49 6.32
N SER A 80 -25.96 -0.07 5.47
CA SER A 80 -26.35 -1.47 5.50
C SER A 80 -25.49 -2.33 4.58
N ALA A 81 -25.44 -3.64 4.86
CA ALA A 81 -24.85 -4.67 3.99
C ALA A 81 -25.30 -4.55 2.52
N SER A 82 -26.59 -4.27 2.31
CA SER A 82 -27.17 -4.12 0.97
C SER A 82 -26.59 -2.93 0.20
N GLN A 83 -26.29 -1.83 0.89
CA GLN A 83 -25.68 -0.64 0.29
C GLN A 83 -24.20 -0.90 -0.07
N LEU A 84 -23.49 -1.63 0.79
CA LEU A 84 -22.13 -2.07 0.53
C LEU A 84 -22.07 -2.96 -0.73
N SER A 85 -22.94 -3.97 -0.82
CA SER A 85 -23.05 -4.86 -1.98
C SER A 85 -23.35 -4.09 -3.27
N ARG A 86 -24.32 -3.16 -3.23
CA ARG A 86 -24.65 -2.31 -4.39
C ARG A 86 -23.46 -1.48 -4.84
N LYS A 87 -22.72 -0.87 -3.90
CA LYS A 87 -21.54 -0.06 -4.23
C LYS A 87 -20.44 -0.91 -4.85
N ASN A 88 -20.20 -2.12 -4.33
CA ASN A 88 -19.26 -3.08 -4.89
C ASN A 88 -19.58 -3.42 -6.36
N ASN A 89 -20.85 -3.56 -6.70
CA ASN A 89 -21.27 -3.87 -8.07
C ASN A 89 -21.27 -2.65 -9.01
N GLN A 90 -21.32 -1.43 -8.46
CA GLN A 90 -21.43 -0.19 -9.24
C GLN A 90 -20.08 0.50 -9.48
N ILE A 91 -19.06 0.18 -8.69
CA ILE A 91 -17.76 0.85 -8.79
C ILE A 91 -17.16 0.63 -10.18
N ASN A 92 -16.81 1.72 -10.86
CA ASN A 92 -16.13 1.64 -12.13
C ASN A 92 -14.68 1.18 -11.91
N THR A 93 -14.33 0.03 -12.48
CA THR A 93 -13.01 -0.59 -12.38
C THR A 93 -11.88 0.31 -12.89
N LEU A 94 -12.17 1.26 -13.78
CA LEU A 94 -11.20 2.23 -14.30
C LEU A 94 -10.63 3.12 -13.18
N ILE A 95 -11.44 3.46 -12.17
CA ILE A 95 -10.97 4.24 -11.01
C ILE A 95 -9.90 3.45 -10.25
N LEU A 96 -10.16 2.16 -9.99
CA LEU A 96 -9.24 1.30 -9.28
C LEU A 96 -7.95 1.06 -10.09
N ALA A 97 -8.07 0.85 -11.41
CA ALA A 97 -6.94 0.68 -12.31
C ALA A 97 -6.04 1.92 -12.34
N ASN A 98 -6.64 3.11 -12.44
CA ASN A 98 -5.89 4.37 -12.44
C ASN A 98 -5.21 4.64 -11.10
N LEU A 99 -5.91 4.38 -9.99
CA LEU A 99 -5.35 4.50 -8.64
C LEU A 99 -4.15 3.56 -8.45
N PHE A 100 -4.29 2.31 -8.89
CA PHE A 100 -3.20 1.33 -8.85
C PHE A 100 -2.00 1.81 -9.68
N LEU A 101 -2.23 2.22 -10.92
CA LEU A 101 -1.17 2.66 -11.82
C LEU A 101 -0.43 3.88 -11.24
N ASP A 102 -1.16 4.86 -10.69
CA ASP A 102 -0.58 6.02 -10.03
C ASP A 102 0.34 5.65 -8.86
N LEU A 103 -0.08 4.69 -8.02
CA LEU A 103 0.75 4.19 -6.91
C LEU A 103 2.00 3.46 -7.43
N VAL A 104 1.87 2.63 -8.47
CA VAL A 104 3.00 1.96 -9.12
C VAL A 104 4.00 2.98 -9.68
N TRP A 105 3.54 4.05 -10.31
CA TRP A 105 4.41 5.13 -10.79
C TRP A 105 5.14 5.84 -9.65
N LYS A 106 4.48 6.06 -8.50
CA LYS A 106 5.13 6.63 -7.31
C LYS A 106 6.22 5.72 -6.78
N ILE A 107 5.97 4.42 -6.69
CA ILE A 107 6.96 3.41 -6.27
C ILE A 107 8.15 3.42 -7.22
N LYS A 108 7.91 3.32 -8.55
CA LYS A 108 8.97 3.37 -9.55
C LYS A 108 9.82 4.64 -9.40
N ARG A 109 9.19 5.81 -9.30
CA ARG A 109 9.91 7.09 -9.13
C ARG A 109 10.76 7.12 -7.86
N TYR A 110 10.29 6.53 -6.77
CA TYR A 110 11.07 6.41 -5.54
C TYR A 110 12.32 5.54 -5.74
N HIS A 111 12.19 4.37 -6.36
CA HIS A 111 13.33 3.47 -6.62
C HIS A 111 14.32 4.03 -7.65
N TYR A 112 13.84 4.62 -8.75
CA TYR A 112 14.72 5.16 -9.80
C TYR A 112 15.51 6.39 -9.35
N LYS A 113 15.01 7.17 -8.38
CA LYS A 113 15.76 8.30 -7.80
C LYS A 113 17.05 7.85 -7.07
N ASN A 114 17.08 6.62 -6.56
CA ASN A 114 18.23 6.09 -5.81
C ASN A 114 19.22 5.30 -6.68
N GLY A 115 18.96 5.17 -7.99
CA GLY A 115 19.59 4.17 -8.86
C GLY A 115 20.93 4.52 -9.50
N LYS A 116 21.57 5.67 -9.20
CA LYS A 116 22.84 6.03 -9.85
C LYS A 116 24.10 5.88 -8.99
N ASN A 117 23.99 5.83 -7.66
CA ASN A 117 25.17 5.91 -6.78
C ASN A 117 25.24 4.80 -5.71
N MET A 118 24.44 3.73 -5.80
CA MET A 118 24.61 2.62 -4.86
C MET A 118 25.70 1.68 -5.37
N GLN A 119 26.90 1.79 -4.80
CA GLN A 119 27.99 0.85 -5.05
C GLN A 119 27.55 -0.53 -4.57
N LEU A 120 27.12 -1.39 -5.49
CA LEU A 120 26.78 -2.78 -5.20
C LEU A 120 28.07 -3.52 -4.83
N LYS A 121 28.30 -3.72 -3.54
CA LYS A 121 29.38 -4.58 -3.05
C LYS A 121 28.86 -6.01 -3.04
N ILE A 122 29.31 -6.81 -4.00
CA ILE A 122 29.05 -8.25 -4.01
C ILE A 122 29.81 -8.85 -2.83
N ILE A 123 29.09 -9.45 -1.89
CA ILE A 123 29.66 -10.24 -0.80
C ILE A 123 29.41 -11.69 -1.17
N ASP A 124 30.47 -12.42 -1.51
CA ASP A 124 30.42 -13.86 -1.68
C ASP A 124 30.68 -14.55 -0.33
N SER A 125 29.75 -15.38 0.12
CA SER A 125 29.87 -16.17 1.36
C SER A 125 30.33 -17.60 1.08
N SER A 126 31.01 -17.82 -0.05
CA SER A 126 31.65 -19.10 -0.36
C SER A 126 32.73 -19.43 0.68
N THR A 127 32.60 -20.61 1.30
CA THR A 127 33.57 -21.12 2.27
C THR A 127 34.64 -21.90 1.52
N LEU A 128 35.83 -21.32 1.37
CA LEU A 128 36.97 -21.98 0.73
C LEU A 128 37.88 -22.62 1.79
N THR A 129 38.13 -23.92 1.67
CA THR A 129 39.15 -24.60 2.48
C THR A 129 40.55 -24.18 2.00
N LEU A 130 41.22 -23.31 2.75
CA LEU A 130 42.56 -22.83 2.41
C LEU A 130 43.61 -23.90 2.67
N ASN A 131 44.19 -24.45 1.61
CA ASN A 131 45.42 -25.25 1.70
C ASN A 131 46.63 -24.31 1.74
N LEU A 132 47.06 -23.93 2.95
CA LEU A 132 48.19 -23.02 3.19
C LEU A 132 49.52 -23.54 2.64
N THR A 133 49.62 -24.83 2.31
CA THR A 133 50.83 -25.45 1.75
C THR A 133 51.01 -25.11 0.28
N ASN A 134 49.92 -25.12 -0.50
CA ASN A 134 49.96 -24.93 -1.95
C ASN A 134 49.70 -23.47 -2.38
N TYR A 135 49.02 -22.68 -1.54
CA TYR A 135 48.61 -21.32 -1.89
C TYR A 135 49.32 -20.27 -1.04
N LYS A 136 50.67 -20.20 -1.16
CA LYS A 136 51.53 -19.26 -0.42
C LYS A 136 51.22 -17.78 -0.69
N TRP A 137 50.52 -17.49 -1.79
CA TRP A 137 50.07 -16.14 -2.16
C TRP A 137 48.86 -15.67 -1.35
N ALA A 138 48.08 -16.58 -0.75
CA ALA A 138 46.86 -16.28 0.00
C ALA A 138 47.16 -16.19 1.51
N LYS A 139 47.30 -14.97 2.04
CA LYS A 139 47.61 -14.73 3.46
C LYS A 139 46.33 -14.50 4.25
N PHE A 140 45.99 -15.44 5.15
CA PHE A 140 44.84 -15.29 6.03
C PHE A 140 45.11 -14.30 7.18
N ARG A 141 44.30 -13.25 7.27
CA ARG A 141 44.37 -12.25 8.35
C ARG A 141 43.37 -12.58 9.45
N LYS A 142 43.85 -13.21 10.53
CA LYS A 142 43.04 -13.62 11.70
C LYS A 142 42.15 -12.52 12.28
N LYS A 143 42.64 -11.27 12.38
CA LYS A 143 41.89 -10.14 12.96
C LYS A 143 40.62 -9.73 12.19
N LYS A 144 40.52 -10.07 10.91
CA LYS A 144 39.37 -9.70 10.06
C LYS A 144 38.72 -10.91 9.38
N ALA A 145 39.23 -12.12 9.64
CA ALA A 145 38.83 -13.36 8.96
C ALA A 145 38.79 -13.24 7.42
N VAL A 146 39.78 -12.56 6.83
CA VAL A 146 39.85 -12.25 5.39
C VAL A 146 41.17 -12.77 4.81
N VAL A 147 41.14 -13.20 3.54
CA VAL A 147 42.32 -13.57 2.75
C VAL A 147 42.80 -12.36 1.95
N LYS A 148 44.11 -12.11 1.95
CA LYS A 148 44.78 -11.08 1.14
C LYS A 148 45.84 -11.71 0.26
#